data_AF-A0A1V5MIU7-F1
#
_entry.id   AF-A0A1V5MIU7-F1
#
_cell.length_a   1.000
_cell.length_b   1.000
_cell.length_c   1.000
_cell.angle_alpha   90.00
_cell.angle_beta   90.00
_cell.angle_gamma   90.00
#
_symmetry.space_group_name_H-M   'P 1'
#
loop_
_entity.id
_entity.type
_entity.pdbx_description
1 polymer ?
#
loop_
_entity_poly.entity_id
_entity_poly.type
_entity_poly.pdbx_seq_one_letter_code
_entity_poly.pdbx_strand_id
1 'polypeptide(L)'
;MVAFAAFVSFFPQLVAGPIERASNLLPQFEHKRVFDRAKAVDGLRQMLWGLFKKVVIADGCAKYATLIFAQSADLSGSTLVLGALFFTFQIYGDFSGYSDMAIGTARLFGFDLKRNFAFPYFSRDMAEFWRRWHISLSSWFRDYLYIPLGGSRGSTWKKSEMPYSCFV
;
A
#
# COMPACT_ATOMS: atom_id res chain seq x y z
N MET A 1 10.74 16.56 19.11
CA MET A 1 10.07 17.38 18.06
C MET A 1 10.63 17.14 16.65
N VAL A 2 11.94 17.24 16.38
CA VAL A 2 12.50 17.07 15.01
C VAL A 2 12.21 15.69 14.40
N ALA A 3 12.38 14.60 15.16
CA ALA A 3 12.09 13.24 14.69
C ALA A 3 10.61 13.03 14.34
N PHE A 4 9.70 13.59 15.14
CA PHE A 4 8.26 13.53 14.88
C PHE A 4 7.87 14.34 13.64
N ALA A 5 8.40 15.55 13.46
CA ALA A 5 8.18 16.34 12.26
C ALA A 5 8.72 15.63 11.00
N ALA A 6 9.87 14.97 11.09
CA ALA A 6 10.43 14.15 10.01
C ALA A 6 9.58 12.92 9.69
N PHE A 7 9.00 12.27 10.70
CA PHE A 7 8.05 11.17 10.52
C PHE A 7 6.79 11.64 9.77
N VAL A 8 6.18 12.74 10.20
CA VAL A 8 4.96 13.29 9.57
C VAL A 8 5.24 13.75 8.12
N SER A 9 6.42 14.32 7.86
CA SER A 9 6.81 14.81 6.54
C SER A 9 7.52 13.78 5.66
N PHE A 10 7.56 12.50 6.05
CA PHE A 10 8.26 11.46 5.30
C PHE A 10 7.57 11.19 3.96
N PHE A 11 8.03 11.89 2.91
CA PHE A 11 7.37 11.90 1.60
C PHE A 11 7.16 10.53 0.94
N PRO A 12 7.99 9.48 1.15
CA PRO A 12 7.74 8.19 0.52
C PRO A 12 6.39 7.56 0.95
N GLN A 13 5.89 7.86 2.15
CA GLN A 13 4.57 7.39 2.59
C GLN A 13 3.41 8.33 2.21
N LEU A 14 3.66 9.61 1.92
CA LEU A 14 2.61 10.64 1.85
C LEU A 14 1.68 10.55 0.64
N VAL A 15 2.20 10.21 -0.54
CA VAL A 15 1.40 10.28 -1.78
C VAL A 15 0.59 8.99 -2.00
N ALA A 16 1.22 7.84 -1.83
CA ALA A 16 0.59 6.53 -2.01
C ALA A 16 1.41 5.38 -1.38
N GLY A 17 2.20 5.68 -0.35
CA GLY A 17 2.99 4.65 0.32
C GLY A 17 2.17 3.87 1.36
N PRO A 18 2.75 2.79 1.89
CA PRO A 18 2.16 2.04 3.00
C PRO A 18 1.85 2.94 4.19
N ILE A 19 0.66 2.79 4.77
CA ILE A 19 0.26 3.47 6.01
C ILE A 19 1.07 2.86 7.16
N GLU A 20 2.10 3.57 7.60
CA GLU A 20 2.92 3.16 8.72
C GLU A 20 2.34 3.58 10.06
N ARG A 21 2.62 2.78 11.08
CA ARG A 21 2.33 3.13 12.47
C ARG A 21 3.56 3.81 13.06
N ALA A 22 3.33 4.82 13.91
CA ALA A 22 4.40 5.49 14.63
C ALA A 22 5.29 4.50 15.38
N SER A 23 4.71 3.45 15.98
CA SER A 23 5.47 2.40 16.68
C SER A 23 6.46 1.61 15.81
N ASN A 24 6.27 1.57 14.48
CA ASN A 24 7.17 0.88 13.56
C ASN A 24 8.19 1.82 12.93
N LEU A 25 7.76 3.03 12.54
CA LEU A 25 8.57 3.94 11.75
C LEU A 25 9.34 4.96 12.61
N LEU A 26 8.76 5.43 13.73
CA LEU A 26 9.40 6.43 14.59
C LEU A 26 10.73 5.96 15.19
N PRO A 27 10.88 4.71 15.69
CA PRO A 27 12.18 4.22 16.17
C PRO A 27 13.26 4.25 15.09
N GLN A 28 12.90 4.05 13.82
CA GLN A 28 13.85 4.09 12.70
C GLN A 28 14.41 5.51 12.46
N PHE A 29 13.70 6.57 12.87
CA PHE A 29 14.20 7.94 12.84
C PHE A 29 15.20 8.22 13.96
N GLU A 30 15.05 7.55 15.11
CA GLU A 30 15.91 7.72 16.30
C GLU A 30 17.23 6.96 16.17
N HIS A 31 17.24 5.86 15.41
CA HIS A 31 18.47 5.13 15.12
C HIS A 31 19.34 5.83 14.07
N LYS A 32 20.65 5.87 14.32
CA LYS A 32 21.64 6.35 13.36
C LYS A 32 21.65 5.41 12.15
N ARG A 33 21.29 5.95 10.99
CA ARG A 33 21.28 5.23 9.72
C ARG A 33 22.67 5.26 9.11
N VAL A 34 23.14 4.09 8.66
CA VAL A 34 24.37 3.94 7.88
C VAL A 34 23.95 3.55 6.48
N PHE A 35 24.55 4.20 5.48
CA PHE A 35 24.26 3.89 4.08
C PHE A 35 24.72 2.46 3.76
N ASP A 36 23.78 1.65 3.29
CA ASP A 36 24.04 0.28 2.84
C ASP A 36 23.79 0.21 1.33
N ARG A 37 24.88 -0.03 0.58
CA ARG A 37 24.83 -0.10 -0.88
C ARG A 37 23.94 -1.25 -1.38
N ALA A 38 23.92 -2.39 -0.68
CA ALA A 38 23.11 -3.53 -1.07
C ALA A 38 21.62 -3.20 -0.92
N LYS A 39 21.23 -2.59 0.21
CA LYS A 39 19.86 -2.10 0.42
C LYS A 39 19.48 -1.04 -0.62
N ALA A 40 20.40 -0.13 -0.95
CA ALA A 40 20.12 0.90 -1.93
C ALA A 40 19.86 0.33 -3.34
N VAL A 41 20.69 -0.63 -3.78
CA VAL A 41 20.49 -1.31 -5.08
C VAL A 41 19.18 -2.09 -5.10
N ASP A 42 18.82 -2.76 -4.00
CA ASP A 42 17.55 -3.47 -3.89
C ASP A 42 16.35 -2.51 -3.91
N GLY A 43 16.46 -1.36 -3.25
CA GLY A 43 15.48 -0.28 -3.32
C GLY A 43 15.27 0.22 -4.75
N LEU A 44 16.35 0.46 -5.50
CA LEU A 44 16.28 0.88 -6.91
C LEU A 44 15.63 -0.19 -7.79
N ARG A 45 15.96 -1.48 -7.59
CA ARG A 45 15.31 -2.59 -8.32
C ARG A 45 13.80 -2.61 -8.04
N GLN A 46 13.40 -2.42 -6.79
CA GLN A 46 11.99 -2.36 -6.42
C GLN A 46 11.28 -1.14 -7.03
N MET A 47 11.95 0.03 -7.08
CA MET A 47 11.43 1.22 -7.77
C MET A 47 11.24 0.98 -9.27
N LEU A 48 12.24 0.37 -9.94
CA LEU A 48 12.16 0.03 -11.36
C LEU A 48 11.01 -0.95 -11.64
N TRP A 49 10.79 -1.92 -10.75
CA TRP A 49 9.66 -2.84 -10.87
C TRP A 49 8.32 -2.13 -10.68
N GLY A 50 8.22 -1.22 -9.71
CA GLY A 50 7.03 -0.39 -9.52
C GLY A 50 6.74 0.50 -10.71
N LEU A 51 7.77 1.10 -11.32
CA LEU A 51 7.67 1.91 -12.53
C LEU A 51 7.18 1.07 -13.72
N PHE A 52 7.71 -0.14 -13.89
CA PHE A 52 7.25 -1.05 -14.94
C PHE A 52 5.76 -1.39 -14.80
N LYS A 53 5.31 -1.72 -13.58
CA LYS A 53 3.88 -1.98 -13.32
C LYS A 53 3.01 -0.78 -13.65
N LYS A 54 3.42 0.42 -13.28
CA LYS A 54 2.67 1.65 -13.56
C LYS A 54 2.62 1.94 -15.07
N VAL A 55 3.79 2.07 -15.70
CA VAL A 55 3.89 2.58 -17.08
C VAL A 55 3.51 1.53 -18.12
N VAL A 56 3.90 0.28 -17.92
CA VAL A 56 3.67 -0.78 -18.93
C VAL A 56 2.34 -1.46 -18.72
N ILE A 57 2.05 -1.87 -17.49
CA ILE A 57 0.82 -2.63 -17.20
C ILE A 57 -0.35 -1.67 -16.99
N ALA A 58 -0.26 -0.75 -16.03
CA ALA A 58 -1.41 0.07 -15.67
C ALA A 58 -1.82 1.03 -16.78
N ASP A 59 -0.88 1.83 -17.30
CA ASP A 59 -1.17 2.77 -18.39
C ASP A 59 -1.51 2.04 -19.71
N GLY A 60 -0.95 0.84 -19.91
CA GLY A 60 -1.31 -0.03 -21.03
C GLY A 60 -2.77 -0.49 -20.95
N CYS A 61 -3.20 -1.00 -19.80
CA CYS A 61 -4.57 -1.43 -19.58
C CYS A 61 -5.56 -0.25 -19.53
N ALA A 62 -5.16 0.89 -18.98
CA ALA A 62 -5.99 2.09 -18.86
C ALA A 62 -6.49 2.57 -20.22
N LYS A 63 -5.63 2.57 -21.25
CA LYS A 63 -6.01 2.94 -22.62
C LYS A 63 -7.22 2.14 -23.11
N TYR A 64 -7.18 0.82 -22.96
CA TYR A 64 -8.27 -0.06 -23.40
C TYR A 64 -9.50 0.05 -22.50
N ALA A 65 -9.32 0.10 -21.18
CA ALA A 65 -10.42 0.26 -20.23
C ALA A 65 -11.20 1.56 -20.49
N THR A 66 -10.49 2.68 -20.68
CA THR A 66 -11.11 3.98 -20.98
C THR A 66 -11.86 3.96 -22.31
N LEU A 67 -11.28 3.40 -23.37
CA LEU A 67 -11.95 3.29 -24.67
C LEU A 67 -13.25 2.48 -24.58
N ILE A 68 -13.20 1.32 -23.92
CA ILE A 68 -14.36 0.43 -23.79
C ILE A 68 -15.46 1.09 -22.96
N PHE A 69 -15.12 1.70 -21.81
CA PHE A 69 -16.14 2.31 -20.96
C PHE A 69 -16.72 3.60 -21.54
N ALA A 70 -15.96 4.35 -22.35
CA ALA A 70 -16.46 5.54 -23.04
C ALA A 70 -17.55 5.22 -24.08
N GLN A 71 -17.53 4.03 -24.67
CA GLN A 71 -18.50 3.57 -25.68
C GLN A 71 -19.43 2.47 -25.13
N SER A 72 -19.62 2.41 -23.82
CA SER A 72 -20.27 1.27 -23.15
C SER A 72 -21.71 1.00 -23.59
N ALA A 73 -22.43 2.00 -24.10
CA ALA A 73 -23.82 1.85 -24.57
C ALA A 73 -23.94 1.06 -25.89
N ASP A 74 -22.92 1.11 -26.74
CA ASP A 74 -22.95 0.55 -28.10
C ASP A 74 -22.17 -0.77 -28.22
N LEU A 75 -21.54 -1.21 -27.12
CA LEU A 75 -20.65 -2.37 -27.10
C LEU A 75 -21.34 -3.63 -26.59
N SER A 76 -20.91 -4.77 -27.11
CA SER A 76 -21.37 -6.08 -26.64
C SER A 76 -20.99 -6.33 -25.18
N GLY A 77 -21.80 -7.11 -24.45
CA GLY A 77 -21.52 -7.50 -23.07
C GLY A 77 -20.15 -8.18 -22.88
N SER A 78 -19.70 -8.97 -23.86
CA SER A 78 -18.36 -9.56 -23.86
C SER A 78 -17.24 -8.51 -23.89
N THR A 79 -17.44 -7.42 -24.64
CA THR A 79 -16.48 -6.31 -24.68
C THR A 79 -16.45 -5.57 -23.34
N LEU A 80 -17.60 -5.39 -22.69
CA LEU A 80 -17.67 -4.78 -21.35
C LEU A 80 -16.94 -5.62 -20.29
N VAL A 81 -17.06 -6.94 -20.34
CA VAL A 81 -16.29 -7.85 -19.47
C VAL A 81 -14.79 -7.69 -19.71
N LEU A 82 -14.35 -7.60 -20.97
CA LEU A 82 -12.95 -7.33 -21.29
C LEU A 82 -12.48 -5.98 -20.73
N GLY A 83 -13.32 -4.95 -20.80
CA GLY A 83 -13.06 -3.65 -20.17
C GLY A 83 -12.89 -3.77 -18.66
N ALA A 84 -13.74 -4.54 -17.97
CA ALA A 84 -13.62 -4.80 -16.54
C ALA A 84 -12.33 -5.56 -16.18
N LEU A 85 -11.89 -6.50 -17.02
CA LEU A 85 -10.61 -7.19 -16.85
C LEU A 85 -9.43 -6.23 -16.98
N PHE A 86 -9.39 -5.38 -18.02
CA PHE A 86 -8.36 -4.36 -18.17
C PHE A 86 -8.34 -3.39 -16.98
N PHE A 87 -9.51 -2.93 -16.53
CA PHE A 87 -9.62 -2.05 -15.39
C PHE A 87 -9.11 -2.69 -14.09
N THR A 88 -9.32 -4.01 -13.92
CA THR A 88 -8.80 -4.78 -12.80
C THR A 88 -7.26 -4.75 -12.77
N PHE A 89 -6.61 -5.00 -13.92
CA PHE A 89 -5.15 -4.92 -14.03
C PHE A 89 -4.63 -3.49 -13.89
N GLN A 90 -5.37 -2.49 -14.39
CA GLN A 90 -5.05 -1.08 -14.24
C GLN A 90 -4.96 -0.69 -12.76
N ILE A 91 -6.03 -0.92 -12.00
CA ILE A 91 -6.09 -0.60 -10.57
C ILE A 91 -4.92 -1.27 -9.83
N TYR A 92 -4.70 -2.57 -10.06
CA TYR A 92 -3.61 -3.28 -9.40
C TYR A 92 -2.22 -2.73 -9.77
N GLY A 93 -1.97 -2.48 -11.05
CA GLY A 93 -0.71 -1.95 -11.54
C GLY A 93 -0.41 -0.56 -10.99
N ASP A 94 -1.43 0.31 -10.91
CA ASP A 94 -1.32 1.65 -10.33
C ASP A 94 -0.96 1.57 -8.85
N PHE A 95 -1.82 0.96 -8.03
CA PHE A 95 -1.61 0.96 -6.57
C PHE A 95 -0.37 0.17 -6.14
N SER A 96 -0.12 -0.99 -6.74
CA SER A 96 1.06 -1.79 -6.40
C SER A 96 2.34 -1.17 -6.95
N GLY A 97 2.29 -0.52 -8.11
CA GLY A 97 3.42 0.22 -8.68
C GLY A 97 3.85 1.39 -7.80
N TYR A 98 2.91 2.24 -7.37
CA TYR A 98 3.21 3.32 -6.43
C TYR A 98 3.74 2.82 -5.09
N SER A 99 3.13 1.75 -4.55
CA SER A 99 3.60 1.16 -3.29
C SER A 99 5.04 0.64 -3.39
N ASP A 100 5.41 -0.02 -4.49
CA ASP A 100 6.77 -0.51 -4.71
C ASP A 100 7.79 0.64 -4.87
N MET A 101 7.42 1.70 -5.59
CA MET A 101 8.26 2.90 -5.70
C MET A 101 8.45 3.60 -4.36
N ALA A 102 7.40 3.70 -3.54
CA ALA A 102 7.46 4.25 -2.18
C ALA A 102 8.38 3.44 -1.26
N ILE A 103 8.23 2.10 -1.24
CA ILE A 103 9.06 1.20 -0.43
C ILE A 103 10.52 1.27 -0.88
N GLY A 104 10.78 1.24 -2.18
CA GLY A 104 12.14 1.33 -2.70
C GLY A 104 12.80 2.68 -2.39
N THR A 105 12.05 3.78 -2.47
CA THR A 105 12.53 5.11 -2.08
C THR A 105 12.85 5.16 -0.59
N ALA A 106 12.00 4.60 0.27
CA ALA A 106 12.26 4.56 1.71
C ALA A 106 13.52 3.74 2.04
N ARG A 107 13.75 2.62 1.32
CA ARG A 107 14.95 1.79 1.48
C ARG A 107 16.22 2.54 1.11
N LEU A 108 16.19 3.45 0.14
CA LEU A 108 17.32 4.35 -0.17
C LEU A 108 17.71 5.24 1.02
N PHE A 109 16.71 5.69 1.79
CA PHE A 109 16.92 6.50 3.00
C PHE A 109 17.20 5.65 4.25
N GLY A 110 17.32 4.33 4.10
CA GLY A 110 17.56 3.40 5.20
C GLY A 110 16.32 3.11 6.06
N PHE A 111 15.12 3.33 5.52
CA PHE A 111 13.86 2.99 6.17
C PHE A 111 13.26 1.72 5.58
N ASP A 112 12.73 0.87 6.46
CA ASP A 112 12.05 -0.36 6.10
C ASP A 112 10.53 -0.17 6.29
N LEU A 113 9.85 0.06 5.16
CA LEU A 113 8.39 0.15 5.08
C LEU A 113 7.75 -1.23 4.84
N LYS A 114 6.52 -1.39 5.32
CA LYS A 114 5.72 -2.60 5.12
C LYS A 114 5.22 -2.71 3.68
N ARG A 115 4.91 -3.92 3.24
CA ARG A 115 4.35 -4.16 1.90
C ARG A 115 2.84 -3.96 1.90
N ASN A 116 2.32 -3.28 0.89
CA ASN A 116 0.88 -3.12 0.67
C ASN A 116 0.24 -4.26 -0.12
N PHE A 117 0.98 -4.94 -0.97
CA PHE A 117 0.44 -5.96 -1.87
C PHE A 117 1.26 -7.24 -1.77
N ALA A 118 0.57 -8.38 -1.61
CA ALA A 118 1.18 -9.70 -1.54
C ALA A 118 0.46 -10.68 -2.47
N PHE A 119 0.62 -10.49 -3.78
CA PHE A 119 0.03 -11.36 -4.82
C PHE A 119 -1.48 -11.67 -4.58
N PRO A 120 -2.34 -10.63 -4.55
CA PRO A 120 -3.74 -10.78 -4.14
C PRO A 120 -4.57 -11.64 -5.09
N TYR A 121 -4.28 -11.63 -6.39
CA TYR A 121 -5.01 -12.46 -7.36
C TYR A 121 -4.66 -13.97 -7.28
N PHE A 122 -3.65 -14.34 -6.49
CA PHE A 122 -3.32 -15.74 -6.17
C PHE A 122 -3.96 -16.23 -4.87
N SER A 123 -4.95 -15.49 -4.36
CA SER A 123 -5.72 -15.89 -3.18
C SER A 123 -6.68 -17.03 -3.49
N ARG A 124 -6.87 -17.92 -2.52
CA ARG A 124 -7.79 -19.07 -2.60
C ARG A 124 -9.23 -18.69 -2.25
N ASP A 125 -9.41 -17.61 -1.51
CA ASP A 125 -10.70 -17.09 -1.09
C ASP A 125 -10.70 -15.55 -0.99
N MET A 126 -11.90 -14.97 -0.86
CA MET A 126 -12.08 -13.53 -0.79
C MET A 126 -11.46 -12.91 0.48
N ALA A 127 -11.49 -13.62 1.60
CA ALA A 127 -10.88 -13.13 2.84
C ALA A 127 -9.35 -13.04 2.70
N GLU A 128 -8.73 -14.00 2.03
CA GLU A 128 -7.31 -14.00 1.69
C GLU A 128 -6.95 -12.89 0.71
N PHE A 129 -7.81 -12.62 -0.29
CA PHE A 129 -7.66 -11.48 -1.20
C PHE A 129 -7.53 -10.17 -0.41
N TRP A 130 -8.46 -9.87 0.49
CA TRP A 130 -8.42 -8.64 1.29
C TRP A 130 -7.27 -8.59 2.31
N ARG A 131 -6.76 -9.75 2.76
CA ARG A 131 -5.53 -9.83 3.58
C ARG A 131 -4.26 -9.58 2.78
N ARG A 132 -4.28 -9.71 1.45
CA ARG A 132 -3.14 -9.52 0.54
C ARG A 132 -3.23 -8.22 -0.27
N TRP A 133 -4.42 -7.61 -0.31
CA TRP A 133 -4.71 -6.35 -0.97
C TRP A 133 -4.66 -5.19 0.04
N HIS A 134 -3.83 -4.18 -0.27
CA HIS A 134 -3.70 -2.95 0.53
C HIS A 134 -3.54 -3.18 2.05
N ILE A 135 -2.60 -4.07 2.40
CA ILE A 135 -2.40 -4.65 3.73
C ILE A 135 -2.31 -3.58 4.83
N SER A 136 -1.58 -2.49 4.60
CA SER A 136 -1.41 -1.45 5.61
C SER A 136 -2.75 -0.82 6.01
N LEU A 137 -3.58 -0.48 5.02
CA LEU A 137 -4.90 0.14 5.23
C LEU A 137 -5.86 -0.83 5.86
N SER A 138 -5.94 -2.07 5.35
CA SER A 138 -6.81 -3.11 5.91
C SER A 138 -6.48 -3.35 7.41
N SER A 139 -5.20 -3.38 7.76
CA SER A 139 -4.78 -3.53 9.16
C SER A 139 -5.05 -2.28 10.01
N TRP A 140 -4.90 -1.08 9.44
CA TRP A 140 -5.15 0.18 10.11
C TRP A 140 -6.65 0.35 10.39
N PHE A 141 -7.50 0.13 9.38
CA PHE A 141 -8.95 0.18 9.51
C PHE A 141 -9.47 -0.81 10.55
N ARG A 142 -8.92 -2.04 10.55
CA ARG A 142 -9.28 -3.04 11.55
C ARG A 142 -8.97 -2.56 12.97
N ASP A 143 -7.74 -2.08 13.19
CA ASP A 143 -7.25 -1.80 14.53
C ASP A 143 -7.73 -0.45 15.09
N TYR A 144 -7.93 0.55 14.24
CA TYR A 144 -8.34 1.90 14.64
C TYR A 144 -9.83 2.20 14.46
N LEU A 145 -10.55 1.45 13.61
CA LEU A 145 -11.97 1.69 13.37
C LEU A 145 -12.84 0.47 13.74
N TYR A 146 -12.59 -0.69 13.14
CA TYR A 146 -13.47 -1.86 13.30
C TYR A 146 -13.51 -2.40 14.74
N ILE A 147 -12.35 -2.60 15.38
CA ILE A 147 -12.29 -3.12 16.76
C ILE A 147 -12.92 -2.13 17.76
N PRO A 148 -12.58 -0.82 17.75
CA PRO A 148 -13.20 0.15 18.64
C PRO A 148 -14.73 0.28 18.48
N LEU A 149 -15.26 0.06 17.28
CA LEU A 149 -16.71 0.10 17.00
C LEU A 149 -17.45 -1.20 17.37
N GLY A 150 -16.80 -2.15 18.04
CA GLY A 150 -17.45 -3.38 18.51
C GLY A 150 -17.51 -4.49 17.46
N GLY A 151 -16.66 -4.47 16.44
CA GLY A 151 -16.54 -5.55 15.46
C GLY A 151 -16.05 -6.89 16.02
N SER A 152 -15.54 -6.91 17.27
CA SER A 152 -15.10 -8.12 17.97
C SER A 152 -15.96 -8.40 19.21
N ARG A 153 -17.26 -8.66 19.04
CA ARG A 153 -18.15 -9.11 20.13
C ARG A 153 -17.92 -10.59 20.51
N GLY A 154 -16.66 -10.98 20.73
CA GLY A 154 -16.29 -12.36 21.04
C GLY A 154 -14.91 -12.63 21.66
N SER A 155 -14.01 -11.65 21.80
CA SER A 155 -12.77 -11.86 22.57
C SER A 155 -12.74 -10.95 23.80
N THR A 156 -13.03 -11.55 24.93
CA THR A 156 -12.90 -10.97 26.27
C THR A 156 -11.45 -10.51 26.51
N TRP A 157 -11.32 -9.29 27.06
CA TRP A 157 -10.12 -8.74 27.73
C TRP A 157 -8.80 -8.66 26.94
N LYS A 158 -8.59 -7.53 26.27
CA LYS A 158 -7.37 -6.75 26.50
C LYS A 158 -7.79 -5.32 26.79
N LYS A 159 -7.62 -4.90 28.05
CA LYS A 159 -7.78 -3.52 28.49
C LYS A 159 -7.16 -2.60 27.44
N SER A 160 -7.98 -1.69 26.96
CA SER A 160 -7.55 -0.48 26.29
C SER A 160 -6.76 0.36 27.30
N GLU A 161 -5.51 -0.01 27.55
CA GLU A 161 -4.52 0.98 27.94
C GLU A 161 -4.23 1.76 26.67
N MET A 162 -4.95 2.87 26.47
CA MET A 162 -4.44 3.94 25.63
C MET A 162 -3.14 4.41 26.28
N PRO A 163 -1.96 4.27 25.66
CA PRO A 163 -0.84 5.06 26.09
C PRO A 163 -1.16 6.51 25.73
N TYR A 164 -1.51 7.31 26.72
CA TYR A 164 -1.59 8.79 26.65
C TYR A 164 -0.22 9.44 26.34
N SER A 165 0.73 8.72 25.74
CA SER A 165 2.08 9.19 25.45
C SER A 165 2.22 9.84 24.07
N CYS A 166 1.12 10.19 23.39
CA CYS A 166 1.16 10.86 22.08
C CYS A 166 1.16 12.40 22.13
N PHE A 167 1.26 13.02 23.31
CA PHE A 167 1.43 14.46 23.44
C PHE A 167 2.31 14.82 24.65
N VAL A 168 3.62 14.57 24.56
CA VAL A 168 4.68 15.42 25.13
C VAL A 168 5.91 15.31 24.24
#